data_AF-A0A1I6JE84-F1
#
_entry.id   AF-A0A1I6JE84-F1
#
_cell.length_a   1.000
_cell.length_b   1.000
_cell.length_c   1.000
_cell.angle_alpha   90.00
_cell.angle_beta   90.00
_cell.angle_gamma   90.00
#
_symmetry.space_group_name_H-M   'P 1'
#
loop_
_entity.id
_entity.type
_entity.pdbx_description
1 polymer ?
#
loop_
_entity_poly.entity_id
_entity_poly.type
_entity_poly.pdbx_seq_one_letter_code
_entity_poly.pdbx_strand_id
1 'polypeptide(L)'
;MKGKELQELYYQGVQRLIHNSEEWIKFLQYAGCMYKYDFKVLVTAYMQNSKLTQLASYSAWQKAGRKVRSGEKSIVVPAENRFGMDYYFDNSQLQEPIKAWIWKINKESREDFETRFIERNKQYLDHTIKTAEDIRACIIMEQFKSVIKNENDTAAEILLRNHELVYKSMEYMVQYRCNLEQTGKENFSELHHINTEELDCMGTGIVKAAREILLQSKEIAMEIRKEQENERRQKNRNSEWDGNGVRGVGGHVVSSGGRQTSEGDSGRQEEQLENVEQKEAANKEEASFSISSRYYEIDEKTATLAHSMMSFDDYKLGSKTNEYRRLVDEVYKTAEKIKEQKPEESEKAYRLAERYARKLADNFNAASRIGTMCPSVMISGASNFPVRKKEKQNMAANKNHKEFLEIEKIKDKLDSILNGREVIKSDDENAIKKLKEKLEGCPYISSEMAEKFNSNLNSRKDAKPFPSYILQNNNQNMRTIKERIASLEKVQDKAEQVPEEVTKYFKVVRNKDNMRLQLFFEDKPGDGLRVVLKQGGFKWSPSQGAWQRQLSQNAEIALKRIMEQLHQAEVSASQDMYQEDLEEEMEI
;
A
#
# COMPACT_ATOMS: atom_id res chain seq x y z
N MET A 1 4.77 -28.98 -21.09
CA MET A 1 3.33 -29.18 -20.86
C MET A 1 2.58 -28.13 -21.66
N LYS A 2 1.62 -28.54 -22.48
CA LYS A 2 0.71 -27.66 -23.26
C LYS A 2 -0.56 -27.36 -22.46
N GLY A 3 -1.32 -26.33 -22.85
CA GLY A 3 -2.54 -25.92 -22.13
C GLY A 3 -3.60 -27.03 -22.00
N LYS A 4 -3.83 -27.81 -23.06
CA LYS A 4 -4.75 -28.97 -23.00
C LYS A 4 -4.28 -30.05 -22.02
N GLU A 5 -2.97 -30.32 -21.98
CA GLU A 5 -2.39 -31.30 -21.06
C GLU A 5 -2.53 -30.85 -19.59
N LEU A 6 -2.42 -29.55 -19.33
CA LEU A 6 -2.61 -28.99 -18.00
C LEU A 6 -4.09 -29.04 -17.55
N GLN A 7 -5.02 -28.77 -18.46
CA GLN A 7 -6.45 -28.90 -18.17
C GLN A 7 -6.84 -30.34 -17.86
N GLU A 8 -6.29 -31.29 -18.62
CA GLU A 8 -6.47 -32.72 -18.38
C GLU A 8 -5.86 -33.13 -17.02
N LEU A 9 -4.65 -32.65 -16.70
CA LEU A 9 -4.01 -32.90 -15.42
C LEU A 9 -4.86 -32.36 -14.24
N TYR A 10 -5.46 -31.18 -14.42
CA TYR A 10 -6.38 -30.61 -13.43
C TYR A 10 -7.58 -31.53 -13.21
N TYR A 11 -8.25 -31.94 -14.29
CA TYR A 11 -9.42 -32.81 -14.23
C TYR A 11 -9.09 -34.15 -13.55
N GLN A 12 -7.97 -34.78 -13.93
CA GLN A 12 -7.48 -36.00 -13.28
C GLN A 12 -7.19 -35.79 -11.78
N GLY A 13 -6.66 -34.63 -11.42
CA GLY A 13 -6.45 -34.24 -10.03
C GLY A 13 -7.76 -34.17 -9.25
N VAL A 14 -8.75 -33.43 -9.76
CA VAL A 14 -10.08 -33.34 -9.13
C VAL A 14 -10.71 -34.72 -9.00
N GLN A 15 -10.66 -35.55 -10.05
CA GLN A 15 -11.16 -36.92 -10.02
C GLN A 15 -10.48 -37.78 -8.95
N ARG A 16 -9.15 -37.68 -8.80
CA ARG A 16 -8.40 -38.38 -7.76
C ARG A 16 -8.84 -37.95 -6.35
N LEU A 17 -9.11 -36.66 -6.16
CA LEU A 17 -9.55 -36.12 -4.88
C LEU A 17 -10.99 -36.53 -4.51
N ILE A 18 -11.90 -36.62 -5.49
CA ILE A 18 -13.28 -37.10 -5.30
C ILE A 18 -13.30 -38.56 -4.84
N HIS A 19 -12.49 -39.41 -5.46
CA HIS A 19 -12.55 -40.86 -5.27
C HIS A 19 -11.66 -41.39 -4.14
N ASN A 20 -10.93 -40.53 -3.44
CA ASN A 20 -10.03 -40.96 -2.38
C ASN A 20 -9.96 -39.92 -1.26
N SER A 21 -10.67 -40.21 -0.16
CA SER A 21 -10.73 -39.36 1.03
C SER A 21 -9.36 -39.17 1.70
N GLU A 22 -8.47 -40.17 1.67
CA GLU A 22 -7.10 -40.01 2.19
C GLU A 22 -6.28 -39.04 1.34
N GLU A 23 -6.47 -39.04 0.02
CA GLU A 23 -5.83 -38.09 -0.88
C GLU A 23 -6.41 -36.68 -0.70
N TRP A 24 -7.70 -36.54 -0.42
CA TRP A 24 -8.29 -35.27 -0.03
C TRP A 24 -7.66 -34.71 1.24
N ILE A 25 -7.47 -35.54 2.27
CA ILE A 25 -6.78 -35.15 3.50
C ILE A 25 -5.36 -34.65 3.20
N LYS A 26 -4.56 -35.41 2.42
CA LYS A 26 -3.22 -35.00 2.02
C LYS A 26 -3.23 -33.68 1.24
N PHE A 27 -4.23 -33.50 0.38
CA PHE A 27 -4.42 -32.26 -0.36
C PHE A 27 -4.76 -31.08 0.56
N LEU A 28 -5.63 -31.24 1.56
CA LEU A 28 -5.94 -30.17 2.52
C LEU A 28 -4.71 -29.76 3.34
N GLN A 29 -3.88 -30.72 3.75
CA GLN A 29 -2.60 -30.45 4.41
C GLN A 29 -1.66 -29.62 3.51
N TYR A 30 -1.59 -30.01 2.24
CA TYR A 30 -0.81 -29.33 1.21
C TYR A 30 -1.34 -27.91 0.93
N ALA A 31 -2.66 -27.76 0.74
CA ALA A 31 -3.35 -26.51 0.49
C ALA A 31 -3.19 -25.56 1.68
N GLY A 32 -3.29 -26.06 2.92
CA GLY A 32 -2.99 -25.30 4.13
C GLY A 32 -1.60 -24.70 4.12
N CYS A 33 -0.58 -25.41 3.63
CA CYS A 33 0.78 -24.89 3.54
C CYS A 33 0.94 -23.79 2.48
N MET A 34 0.12 -23.85 1.43
CA MET A 34 0.19 -23.01 0.23
C MET A 34 -1.07 -22.14 0.03
N TYR A 35 -1.77 -21.82 1.12
CA TYR A 35 -3.08 -21.17 1.20
C TYR A 35 -3.23 -19.79 0.53
N LYS A 36 -2.16 -19.27 -0.08
CA LYS A 36 -2.16 -18.02 -0.84
C LYS A 36 -2.50 -18.19 -2.32
N TYR A 37 -2.45 -19.43 -2.81
CA TYR A 37 -2.75 -19.78 -4.19
C TYR A 37 -4.19 -20.28 -4.33
N ASP A 38 -4.76 -20.10 -5.51
CA ASP A 38 -6.12 -20.55 -5.80
C ASP A 38 -6.21 -22.07 -5.96
N PHE A 39 -7.42 -22.63 -5.78
CA PHE A 39 -7.66 -24.07 -5.81
C PHE A 39 -7.12 -24.75 -7.08
N LYS A 40 -7.32 -24.17 -8.26
CA LYS A 40 -6.83 -24.71 -9.54
C LYS A 40 -5.30 -24.78 -9.61
N VAL A 41 -4.62 -23.76 -9.07
CA VAL A 41 -3.16 -23.73 -8.95
C VAL A 41 -2.69 -24.81 -8.00
N LEU A 42 -3.36 -24.96 -6.85
CA LEU A 42 -3.03 -25.96 -5.83
C LEU A 42 -3.19 -27.39 -6.35
N VAL A 43 -4.30 -27.72 -7.00
CA VAL A 43 -4.53 -29.07 -7.55
C VAL A 43 -3.50 -29.42 -8.62
N THR A 44 -3.26 -28.52 -9.58
CA THR A 44 -2.27 -28.78 -10.64
C THR A 44 -0.85 -28.89 -10.11
N ALA A 45 -0.48 -28.08 -9.10
CA ALA A 45 0.81 -28.17 -8.44
C ALA A 45 0.94 -29.47 -7.61
N TYR A 46 -0.10 -29.85 -6.87
CA TYR A 46 -0.15 -31.09 -6.08
C TYR A 46 0.04 -32.34 -6.97
N MET A 47 -0.60 -32.36 -8.14
CA MET A 47 -0.48 -33.46 -9.10
C MET A 47 0.92 -33.59 -9.70
N GLN A 48 1.67 -32.50 -9.81
CA GLN A 48 3.07 -32.53 -10.28
C GLN A 48 4.05 -32.86 -9.16
N ASN A 49 3.80 -32.34 -7.96
CA ASN A 49 4.63 -32.58 -6.79
C ASN A 49 3.83 -32.38 -5.50
N SER A 50 3.49 -33.49 -4.83
CA SER A 50 2.74 -33.48 -3.57
C SER A 50 3.58 -33.10 -2.35
N LYS A 51 4.90 -32.95 -2.51
CA LYS A 51 5.87 -32.65 -1.43
C LYS A 51 6.43 -31.23 -1.51
N LEU A 52 5.73 -30.31 -2.19
CA LEU A 52 6.19 -28.93 -2.33
C LEU A 52 6.33 -28.26 -0.96
N THR A 53 7.43 -27.52 -0.82
CA THR A 53 7.78 -26.82 0.41
C THR A 53 7.44 -25.34 0.32
N GLN A 54 7.71 -24.71 -0.83
CA GLN A 54 7.34 -23.33 -1.10
C GLN A 54 7.41 -23.09 -2.60
N LEU A 55 6.29 -22.62 -3.16
CA LEU A 55 6.18 -22.33 -4.59
C LEU A 55 6.38 -20.83 -4.85
N ALA A 56 7.18 -20.47 -5.85
CA ALA A 56 7.27 -19.10 -6.37
C ALA A 56 7.78 -19.07 -7.82
N SER A 57 7.56 -17.97 -8.52
CA SER A 57 8.10 -17.78 -9.89
C SER A 57 9.60 -17.59 -9.88
N TYR A 58 10.24 -17.88 -11.02
CA TYR A 58 11.66 -17.63 -11.21
C TYR A 58 12.04 -16.18 -10.85
N SER A 59 11.23 -15.21 -11.30
CA SER A 59 11.43 -13.79 -10.99
C SER A 59 11.27 -13.47 -9.50
N ALA A 60 10.35 -14.15 -8.80
CA ALA A 60 10.15 -13.98 -7.37
C ALA A 60 11.34 -14.52 -6.57
N TRP A 61 11.87 -15.68 -6.96
CA TRP A 61 13.09 -16.22 -6.36
C TRP A 61 14.30 -15.33 -6.60
N GLN A 62 14.45 -14.78 -7.82
CA GLN A 62 15.51 -13.81 -8.11
C GLN A 62 15.41 -12.54 -7.27
N LYS A 63 14.20 -11.98 -7.10
CA LYS A 63 13.95 -10.83 -6.21
C LYS A 63 14.30 -11.13 -4.75
N ALA A 64 14.12 -12.38 -4.32
CA ALA A 64 14.50 -12.86 -2.99
C ALA A 64 16.02 -13.19 -2.88
N GLY A 65 16.82 -12.90 -3.91
CA GLY A 65 18.26 -13.20 -3.91
C GLY A 65 18.54 -14.70 -3.92
N ARG A 66 17.70 -15.50 -4.59
CA ARG A 66 17.86 -16.94 -4.76
C ARG A 66 17.91 -17.32 -6.22
N LYS A 67 18.64 -18.40 -6.52
CA LYS A 67 18.81 -18.95 -7.87
C LYS A 67 18.29 -20.38 -7.93
N VAL A 68 17.49 -20.67 -8.95
CA VAL A 68 17.08 -22.04 -9.29
C VAL A 68 18.29 -22.79 -9.88
N ARG A 69 18.45 -24.08 -9.55
CA ARG A 69 19.52 -24.90 -10.15
C ARG A 69 19.30 -25.07 -11.65
N SER A 70 20.39 -25.17 -12.40
CA SER A 70 20.34 -25.38 -13.84
C SER A 70 19.73 -26.75 -14.15
N GLY A 71 18.81 -26.81 -15.14
CA GLY A 71 18.15 -28.04 -15.58
C GLY A 71 16.90 -28.44 -14.80
N GLU A 72 16.55 -27.72 -13.72
CA GLU A 72 15.32 -27.99 -12.96
C GLU A 72 14.06 -27.70 -13.79
N LYS A 73 13.10 -28.63 -13.74
CA LYS A 73 11.82 -28.47 -14.44
C LYS A 73 10.88 -27.61 -13.60
N SER A 74 10.24 -26.65 -14.24
CA SER A 74 9.20 -25.82 -13.62
C SER A 74 7.92 -26.63 -13.36
N ILE A 75 7.23 -26.29 -12.28
CA ILE A 75 5.84 -26.70 -12.01
C ILE A 75 4.94 -25.76 -12.80
N VAL A 76 4.16 -26.32 -13.72
CA VAL A 76 3.30 -25.57 -14.64
C VAL A 76 1.90 -25.46 -14.06
N VAL A 77 1.37 -24.26 -13.92
CA VAL A 77 0.04 -24.02 -13.30
C VAL A 77 -0.79 -23.07 -14.17
N PRO A 78 -2.13 -23.05 -14.04
CA PRO A 78 -2.94 -22.05 -14.71
C PRO A 78 -2.59 -20.66 -14.19
N ALA A 79 -2.55 -19.66 -15.07
CA ALA A 79 -2.31 -18.28 -14.65
C ALA A 79 -3.55 -17.70 -13.94
N GLU A 80 -3.34 -17.05 -12.78
CA GLU A 80 -4.45 -16.59 -11.91
C GLU A 80 -5.26 -15.44 -12.53
N ASN A 81 -4.58 -14.46 -13.14
CA ASN A 81 -5.20 -13.19 -13.58
C ASN A 81 -5.19 -12.99 -15.11
N ARG A 82 -4.91 -14.05 -15.87
CA ARG A 82 -4.82 -13.99 -17.34
C ARG A 82 -5.02 -15.36 -17.95
N PHE A 83 -5.42 -15.39 -19.22
CA PHE A 83 -5.36 -16.63 -19.99
C PHE A 83 -3.90 -17.05 -20.18
N GLY A 84 -3.59 -18.30 -19.85
CA GLY A 84 -2.26 -18.87 -20.03
C GLY A 84 -1.81 -19.74 -18.88
N MET A 85 -0.50 -19.97 -18.83
CA MET A 85 0.17 -20.78 -17.82
C MET A 85 1.26 -19.96 -17.14
N ASP A 86 1.43 -20.19 -15.86
CA ASP A 86 2.56 -19.67 -15.09
C ASP A 86 3.50 -20.82 -14.70
N TYR A 87 4.76 -20.45 -14.50
CA TYR A 87 5.86 -21.39 -14.27
C TYR A 87 6.50 -21.09 -12.93
N TYR A 88 6.34 -22.04 -12.01
CA TYR A 88 6.84 -21.94 -10.66
C TYR A 88 7.94 -22.96 -10.38
N PHE A 89 8.70 -22.68 -9.32
CA PHE A 89 9.78 -23.53 -8.83
C PHE A 89 9.64 -23.69 -7.32
N ASP A 90 9.91 -24.89 -6.84
CA ASP A 90 9.94 -25.18 -5.42
C ASP A 90 11.23 -24.67 -4.77
N ASN A 91 11.17 -24.40 -3.46
CA ASN A 91 12.35 -24.08 -2.67
C ASN A 91 13.42 -25.20 -2.69
N SER A 92 13.02 -26.48 -2.80
CA SER A 92 13.97 -27.59 -2.94
C SER A 92 14.76 -27.56 -4.26
N GLN A 93 14.30 -26.79 -5.27
CA GLN A 93 14.93 -26.64 -6.59
C GLN A 93 15.96 -25.50 -6.64
N LEU A 94 16.17 -24.79 -5.54
CA LEU A 94 17.14 -23.70 -5.44
C LEU A 94 18.57 -24.22 -5.24
N GLN A 95 19.57 -23.46 -5.70
CA GLN A 95 20.99 -23.75 -5.43
C GLN A 95 21.27 -23.81 -3.93
N GLU A 96 20.71 -22.85 -3.20
CA GLU A 96 20.71 -22.79 -1.75
C GLU A 96 19.25 -22.78 -1.28
N PRO A 97 18.67 -23.95 -0.95
CA PRO A 97 17.34 -24.01 -0.38
C PRO A 97 17.29 -23.13 0.86
N ILE A 98 16.26 -22.29 0.93
CA ILE A 98 15.97 -21.59 2.17
C ILE A 98 15.61 -22.68 3.18
N LYS A 99 16.10 -22.57 4.42
CA LYS A 99 15.38 -23.17 5.56
C LYS A 99 14.03 -22.47 5.63
N ALA A 100 13.12 -22.89 4.75
CA ALA A 100 11.84 -22.27 4.54
C ALA A 100 11.14 -22.39 5.88
N TRP A 101 10.98 -21.25 6.56
CA TRP A 101 10.15 -21.24 7.74
C TRP A 101 8.70 -21.23 7.24
N ILE A 102 8.19 -22.42 7.00
CA ILE A 102 6.76 -22.66 7.01
C ILE A 102 6.36 -22.38 8.46
N TRP A 103 5.77 -21.21 8.70
CA TRP A 103 5.31 -20.84 10.04
C TRP A 103 4.51 -21.98 10.61
N LYS A 104 4.74 -22.46 11.81
CA LYS A 104 3.88 -23.44 12.49
C LYS A 104 3.88 -23.05 13.96
N ILE A 105 2.75 -23.27 14.62
CA ILE A 105 2.65 -22.99 16.04
C ILE A 105 3.23 -24.21 16.76
N ASN A 106 4.36 -24.00 17.41
CA ASN A 106 5.01 -25.05 18.19
C ASN A 106 4.14 -25.39 19.41
N LYS A 107 4.28 -26.61 19.95
CA LYS A 107 3.51 -27.05 21.12
C LYS A 107 3.64 -26.08 22.30
N GLU A 108 4.86 -25.60 22.55
CA GLU A 108 5.19 -24.64 23.62
C GLU A 108 4.53 -23.26 23.46
N SER A 109 4.14 -22.89 22.24
CA SER A 109 3.58 -21.57 21.92
C SER A 109 2.09 -21.62 21.63
N ARG A 110 1.45 -22.77 21.85
CA ARG A 110 0.04 -22.98 21.51
C ARG A 110 -0.88 -22.16 22.40
N GLU A 111 -0.62 -22.16 23.72
CA GLU A 111 -1.43 -21.40 24.68
C GLU A 111 -1.34 -19.89 24.45
N ASP A 112 -0.14 -19.36 24.21
CA ASP A 112 0.06 -17.95 23.85
C ASP A 112 -0.64 -17.61 22.51
N PHE A 113 -0.54 -18.50 21.52
CA PHE A 113 -1.27 -18.34 20.27
C PHE A 113 -2.78 -18.29 20.47
N GLU A 114 -3.36 -19.21 21.24
CA GLU A 114 -4.81 -19.24 21.47
C GLU A 114 -5.28 -18.03 22.26
N THR A 115 -4.52 -17.59 23.25
CA THR A 115 -4.81 -16.37 24.01
C THR A 115 -4.85 -15.14 23.10
N ARG A 116 -3.82 -14.95 22.27
CA ARG A 116 -3.78 -13.82 21.32
C ARG A 116 -4.86 -13.93 20.24
N PHE A 117 -5.18 -15.16 19.82
CA PHE A 117 -6.24 -15.39 18.84
C PHE A 117 -7.60 -14.98 19.41
N ILE A 118 -7.88 -15.31 20.68
CA ILE A 118 -9.09 -14.87 21.39
C ILE A 118 -9.12 -13.35 21.52
N GLU A 119 -8.04 -12.73 22.01
CA GLU A 119 -7.95 -11.28 22.21
C GLU A 119 -8.23 -10.49 20.92
N ARG A 120 -7.63 -10.95 19.81
CA ARG A 120 -7.79 -10.31 18.49
C ARG A 120 -9.19 -10.47 17.90
N ASN A 121 -9.93 -11.46 18.37
CA ASN A 121 -11.27 -11.83 17.90
C ASN A 121 -12.33 -11.68 19.01
N LYS A 122 -12.09 -10.81 19.99
CA LYS A 122 -12.99 -10.59 21.13
C LYS A 122 -14.41 -10.18 20.76
N GLN A 123 -14.62 -9.65 19.54
CA GLN A 123 -15.93 -9.30 19.01
C GLN A 123 -16.88 -10.51 18.86
N TYR A 124 -16.33 -11.73 18.83
CA TYR A 124 -17.11 -12.97 18.77
C TYR A 124 -17.41 -13.57 20.15
N LEU A 125 -16.86 -13.01 21.24
CA LEU A 125 -17.09 -13.51 22.58
C LEU A 125 -18.50 -13.18 23.06
N ASP A 126 -19.17 -14.17 23.65
CA ASP A 126 -20.43 -13.99 24.38
C ASP A 126 -20.52 -14.95 25.57
N HIS A 127 -21.69 -15.05 26.20
CA HIS A 127 -21.90 -15.93 27.36
C HIS A 127 -21.69 -17.43 27.04
N THR A 128 -21.76 -17.82 25.78
CA THR A 128 -21.60 -19.19 25.26
C THR A 128 -20.27 -19.42 24.53
N ILE A 129 -19.74 -18.40 23.84
CA ILE A 129 -18.51 -18.46 23.04
C ILE A 129 -17.34 -17.92 23.88
N LYS A 130 -16.48 -18.81 24.35
CA LYS A 130 -15.35 -18.45 25.23
C LYS A 130 -14.02 -19.06 24.81
N THR A 131 -14.04 -20.14 24.02
CA THR A 131 -12.82 -20.82 23.62
C THR A 131 -12.32 -20.33 22.26
N ALA A 132 -11.02 -20.51 22.01
CA ALA A 132 -10.45 -20.24 20.69
C ALA A 132 -11.08 -21.11 19.60
N GLU A 133 -11.58 -22.30 19.95
CA GLU A 133 -12.29 -23.21 19.05
C GLU A 133 -13.65 -22.65 18.63
N ASP A 134 -14.46 -22.20 19.59
CA ASP A 134 -15.77 -21.60 19.32
C ASP A 134 -15.64 -20.36 18.42
N ILE A 135 -14.65 -19.52 18.69
CA ILE A 135 -14.36 -18.33 17.89
C ILE A 135 -13.92 -18.73 16.47
N ARG A 136 -13.05 -19.74 16.31
CA ARG A 136 -12.66 -20.24 14.99
C ARG A 136 -13.86 -20.74 14.19
N ALA A 137 -14.76 -21.50 14.81
CA ALA A 137 -15.99 -21.97 14.19
C ALA A 137 -16.86 -20.79 13.71
N CYS A 138 -17.01 -19.76 14.53
CA CYS A 138 -17.76 -18.54 14.16
C CYS A 138 -17.12 -17.82 12.96
N ILE A 139 -15.80 -17.64 12.97
CA ILE A 139 -15.08 -17.00 11.88
C ILE A 139 -15.18 -17.83 10.60
N ILE A 140 -15.03 -19.16 10.68
CA ILE A 140 -15.23 -20.08 9.54
C ILE A 140 -16.60 -19.84 8.93
N MET A 141 -17.66 -19.83 9.75
CA MET A 141 -19.03 -19.62 9.28
C MET A 141 -19.24 -18.23 8.68
N GLU A 142 -18.63 -17.18 9.23
CA GLU A 142 -18.70 -15.85 8.66
C GLU A 142 -17.97 -15.75 7.31
N GLN A 143 -16.75 -16.27 7.23
CA GLN A 143 -15.98 -16.28 5.98
C GLN A 143 -16.69 -17.12 4.92
N PHE A 144 -17.27 -18.25 5.30
CA PHE A 144 -18.05 -19.08 4.38
C PHE A 144 -19.30 -18.34 3.86
N LYS A 145 -20.05 -17.66 4.73
CA LYS A 145 -21.18 -16.79 4.31
C LYS A 145 -20.72 -15.65 3.40
N SER A 146 -19.56 -15.07 3.66
CA SER A 146 -18.97 -14.02 2.83
C SER A 146 -18.62 -14.55 1.44
N VAL A 147 -18.04 -15.75 1.34
CA VAL A 147 -17.79 -16.41 0.05
C VAL A 147 -19.09 -16.64 -0.71
N ILE A 148 -20.11 -17.24 -0.07
CA ILE A 148 -21.41 -17.49 -0.71
C ILE A 148 -22.02 -16.21 -1.28
N LYS A 149 -21.98 -15.09 -0.55
CA LYS A 149 -22.53 -13.80 -1.00
C LYS A 149 -21.84 -13.22 -2.23
N ASN A 150 -20.59 -13.61 -2.49
CA ASN A 150 -19.77 -13.08 -3.58
C ASN A 150 -19.71 -14.03 -4.79
N GLU A 151 -20.26 -15.22 -4.69
CA GLU A 151 -20.34 -16.19 -5.79
C GLU A 151 -21.67 -16.04 -6.56
N ASN A 152 -21.75 -16.65 -7.75
CA ASN A 152 -23.01 -16.67 -8.52
C ASN A 152 -24.05 -17.63 -7.89
N ASP A 153 -25.33 -17.51 -8.28
CA ASP A 153 -26.43 -18.26 -7.67
C ASP A 153 -26.21 -19.79 -7.70
N THR A 154 -25.70 -20.32 -8.81
CA THR A 154 -25.41 -21.76 -8.95
C THR A 154 -24.29 -22.23 -8.01
N ALA A 155 -23.19 -21.48 -7.94
CA ALA A 155 -22.08 -21.77 -7.04
C ALA A 155 -22.49 -21.62 -5.56
N ALA A 156 -23.29 -20.60 -5.24
CA ALA A 156 -23.86 -20.41 -3.91
C ALA A 156 -24.75 -21.60 -3.49
N GLU A 157 -25.59 -22.10 -4.39
CA GLU A 157 -26.42 -23.28 -4.16
C GLU A 157 -25.58 -24.54 -3.91
N ILE A 158 -24.54 -24.78 -4.73
CA ILE A 158 -23.61 -25.91 -4.55
C ILE A 158 -22.92 -25.85 -3.19
N LEU A 159 -22.43 -24.67 -2.78
CA LEU A 159 -21.77 -24.49 -1.49
C LEU A 159 -22.74 -24.70 -0.33
N LEU A 160 -23.96 -24.15 -0.40
CA LEU A 160 -24.99 -24.31 0.64
C LEU A 160 -25.43 -25.77 0.78
N ARG A 161 -25.64 -26.47 -0.33
CA ARG A 161 -26.01 -27.89 -0.31
C ARG A 161 -24.92 -28.76 0.34
N ASN A 162 -23.66 -28.41 0.15
CA ASN A 162 -22.50 -29.15 0.65
C ASN A 162 -21.80 -28.48 1.85
N HIS A 163 -22.52 -27.63 2.60
CA HIS A 163 -21.95 -26.78 3.64
C HIS A 163 -21.19 -27.55 4.74
N GLU A 164 -21.67 -28.73 5.13
CA GLU A 164 -21.04 -29.56 6.15
C GLU A 164 -19.65 -30.05 5.70
N LEU A 165 -19.55 -30.55 4.46
CA LEU A 165 -18.30 -31.02 3.88
C LEU A 165 -17.30 -29.87 3.67
N VAL A 166 -17.79 -28.69 3.26
CA VAL A 166 -16.97 -27.48 3.15
C VAL A 166 -16.45 -27.05 4.52
N TYR A 167 -17.31 -27.00 5.53
CA TYR A 167 -16.95 -26.64 6.90
C TYR A 167 -15.88 -27.58 7.45
N LYS A 168 -16.11 -28.90 7.41
CA LYS A 168 -15.14 -29.92 7.87
C LYS A 168 -13.79 -29.76 7.18
N SER A 169 -13.79 -29.56 5.86
CA SER A 169 -12.56 -29.40 5.08
C SER A 169 -11.78 -28.13 5.46
N MET A 170 -12.49 -27.02 5.70
CA MET A 170 -11.88 -25.76 6.15
C MET A 170 -11.28 -25.90 7.55
N GLU A 171 -12.05 -26.47 8.47
CA GLU A 171 -11.64 -26.69 9.86
C GLU A 171 -10.37 -27.52 9.92
N TYR A 172 -10.33 -28.66 9.21
CA TYR A 172 -9.15 -29.49 9.13
C TYR A 172 -7.92 -28.76 8.60
N MET A 173 -8.08 -28.06 7.47
CA MET A 173 -7.02 -27.32 6.82
C MET A 173 -6.42 -26.27 7.77
N VAL A 174 -7.27 -25.56 8.53
CA VAL A 174 -6.85 -24.57 9.52
C VAL A 174 -6.17 -25.24 10.71
N GLN A 175 -6.77 -26.29 11.29
CA GLN A 175 -6.23 -27.02 12.44
C GLN A 175 -4.85 -27.61 12.13
N TYR A 176 -4.72 -28.33 11.01
CA TYR A 176 -3.45 -28.91 10.57
C TYR A 176 -2.39 -27.84 10.40
N ARG A 177 -2.74 -26.75 9.70
CA ARG A 177 -1.78 -25.69 9.39
C ARG A 177 -1.34 -24.91 10.62
N CYS A 178 -2.24 -24.75 11.58
CA CYS A 178 -1.97 -24.12 12.87
C CYS A 178 -1.40 -25.11 13.90
N ASN A 179 -1.18 -26.38 13.54
CA ASN A 179 -0.70 -27.43 14.45
C ASN A 179 -1.55 -27.49 15.74
N LEU A 180 -2.86 -27.37 15.59
CA LEU A 180 -3.85 -27.52 16.66
C LEU A 180 -4.24 -29.00 16.80
N GLU A 181 -4.92 -29.34 17.90
CA GLU A 181 -5.47 -30.69 18.04
C GLU A 181 -6.53 -30.92 16.97
N GLN A 182 -6.41 -32.04 16.27
CA GLN A 182 -7.41 -32.50 15.33
C GLN A 182 -8.42 -33.31 16.14
N THR A 183 -9.71 -33.01 16.00
CA THR A 183 -10.81 -33.64 16.74
C THR A 183 -10.94 -35.15 16.49
N GLY A 184 -10.16 -35.70 15.55
CA GLY A 184 -9.91 -37.13 15.39
C GLY A 184 -11.02 -37.84 14.62
N LYS A 185 -10.65 -38.50 13.51
CA LYS A 185 -11.52 -39.25 12.58
C LYS A 185 -12.35 -38.41 11.62
N GLU A 186 -11.74 -37.42 10.99
CA GLU A 186 -12.39 -36.86 9.79
C GLU A 186 -12.41 -37.91 8.69
N ASN A 187 -13.62 -38.41 8.42
CA ASN A 187 -13.93 -39.23 7.28
C ASN A 187 -14.63 -38.32 6.26
N PHE A 188 -14.07 -38.27 5.05
CA PHE A 188 -14.64 -37.51 3.93
C PHE A 188 -15.30 -38.44 2.91
N SER A 189 -15.94 -39.52 3.38
CA SER A 189 -16.64 -40.49 2.52
C SER A 189 -17.72 -39.88 1.65
N GLU A 190 -18.31 -38.77 2.08
CA GLU A 190 -19.33 -38.01 1.37
C GLU A 190 -18.82 -37.44 0.04
N LEU A 191 -17.49 -37.32 -0.14
CA LEU A 191 -16.87 -36.88 -1.40
C LEU A 191 -17.23 -37.78 -2.59
N HIS A 192 -17.49 -39.08 -2.37
CA HIS A 192 -17.86 -40.00 -3.44
C HIS A 192 -19.19 -39.65 -4.13
N HIS A 193 -20.02 -38.82 -3.50
CA HIS A 193 -21.29 -38.35 -4.06
C HIS A 193 -21.19 -37.00 -4.77
N ILE A 194 -19.98 -36.41 -4.81
CA ILE A 194 -19.71 -35.09 -5.37
C ILE A 194 -19.17 -35.24 -6.79
N ASN A 195 -19.67 -34.42 -7.72
CA ASN A 195 -19.16 -34.38 -9.08
C ASN A 195 -17.98 -33.39 -9.24
N THR A 196 -17.34 -33.37 -10.41
CA THR A 196 -16.16 -32.50 -10.66
C THR A 196 -16.45 -31.02 -10.50
N GLU A 197 -17.59 -30.55 -11.01
CA GLU A 197 -17.96 -29.13 -10.95
C GLU A 197 -18.26 -28.70 -9.51
N GLU A 198 -18.93 -29.57 -8.76
CA GLU A 198 -19.19 -29.36 -7.35
C GLU A 198 -17.89 -29.29 -6.54
N LEU A 199 -16.92 -30.19 -6.78
CA LEU A 199 -15.63 -30.13 -6.10
C LEU A 199 -14.79 -28.92 -6.54
N ASP A 200 -14.84 -28.50 -7.81
CA ASP A 200 -14.20 -27.25 -8.29
C ASP A 200 -14.71 -26.03 -7.51
N CYS A 201 -16.03 -25.94 -7.37
CA CYS A 201 -16.70 -24.87 -6.65
C CYS A 201 -16.38 -24.92 -5.14
N MET A 202 -16.56 -26.08 -4.52
CA MET A 202 -16.30 -26.29 -3.10
C MET A 202 -14.83 -26.04 -2.74
N GLY A 203 -13.90 -26.63 -3.50
CA GLY A 203 -12.47 -26.45 -3.30
C GLY A 203 -12.04 -24.99 -3.40
N THR A 204 -12.60 -24.25 -4.35
CA THR A 204 -12.40 -22.81 -4.48
C THR A 204 -12.93 -22.06 -3.25
N GLY A 205 -14.13 -22.39 -2.78
CA GLY A 205 -14.73 -21.78 -1.58
C GLY A 205 -13.93 -22.06 -0.31
N ILE A 206 -13.51 -23.32 -0.10
CA ILE A 206 -12.69 -23.78 1.03
C ILE A 206 -11.39 -22.98 1.10
N VAL A 207 -10.64 -22.93 -0.02
CA VAL A 207 -9.34 -22.25 -0.06
C VAL A 207 -9.49 -20.74 0.18
N LYS A 208 -10.47 -20.09 -0.45
CA LYS A 208 -10.73 -18.65 -0.27
C LYS A 208 -11.08 -18.32 1.17
N ALA A 209 -12.01 -19.05 1.79
CA ALA A 209 -12.45 -18.77 3.14
C ALA A 209 -11.39 -19.11 4.19
N ALA A 210 -10.70 -20.26 4.05
CA ALA A 210 -9.63 -20.65 4.97
C ALA A 210 -8.40 -19.73 4.89
N ARG A 211 -8.14 -19.12 3.72
CA ARG A 211 -7.02 -18.19 3.52
C ARG A 211 -7.03 -17.02 4.49
N GLU A 212 -8.18 -16.40 4.71
CA GLU A 212 -8.29 -15.24 5.60
C GLU A 212 -7.92 -15.60 7.05
N ILE A 213 -8.41 -16.75 7.52
CA ILE A 213 -8.10 -17.27 8.86
C ILE A 213 -6.60 -17.58 8.97
N LEU A 214 -6.03 -18.24 7.95
CA LEU A 214 -4.61 -18.59 7.92
C LEU A 214 -3.69 -17.37 7.77
N LEU A 215 -4.14 -16.27 7.17
CA LEU A 215 -3.39 -15.00 7.15
C LEU A 215 -3.33 -14.40 8.55
N GLN A 216 -4.44 -14.37 9.28
CA GLN A 216 -4.47 -13.88 10.67
C GLN A 216 -3.62 -14.76 11.59
N SER A 217 -3.78 -16.10 11.51
CA SER A 217 -2.98 -17.04 12.31
C SER A 217 -1.48 -16.93 12.02
N LYS A 218 -1.11 -16.65 10.77
CA LYS A 218 0.29 -16.38 10.39
C LYS A 218 0.85 -15.16 11.12
N GLU A 219 0.10 -14.07 11.21
CA GLU A 219 0.55 -12.83 11.84
C GLU A 219 0.87 -13.06 13.31
N ILE A 220 -0.06 -13.68 14.05
CA ILE A 220 0.13 -14.04 15.45
C ILE A 220 1.36 -14.95 15.60
N ALA A 221 1.50 -15.99 14.77
CA ALA A 221 2.65 -16.89 14.83
C ALA A 221 4.00 -16.19 14.55
N MET A 222 4.02 -15.14 13.72
CA MET A 222 5.22 -14.34 13.46
C MET A 222 5.58 -13.42 14.62
N GLU A 223 4.59 -12.84 15.29
CA GLU A 223 4.76 -11.98 16.47
C GLU A 223 5.40 -12.77 17.61
N ILE A 224 4.80 -13.90 17.98
CA ILE A 224 5.29 -14.80 19.03
C ILE A 224 6.75 -15.18 18.76
N ARG A 225 7.06 -15.58 17.51
CA ARG A 225 8.43 -15.96 17.15
C ARG A 225 9.41 -14.80 17.27
N LYS A 226 9.00 -13.60 16.85
CA LYS A 226 9.87 -12.41 16.90
C LYS A 226 10.21 -12.07 18.35
N GLU A 227 9.24 -12.20 19.25
CA GLU A 227 9.43 -12.02 20.69
C GLU A 227 10.38 -13.08 21.27
N GLN A 228 10.14 -14.37 20.99
CA GLN A 228 11.03 -15.47 21.41
C GLN A 228 12.47 -15.28 20.93
N GLU A 229 12.66 -14.85 19.67
CA GLU A 229 14.01 -14.59 19.13
C GLU A 229 14.65 -13.35 19.79
N ASN A 230 13.86 -12.33 20.13
CA ASN A 230 14.36 -11.17 20.88
C ASN A 230 14.76 -11.54 22.31
N GLU A 231 13.95 -12.34 23.01
CA GLU A 231 14.25 -12.87 24.34
C GLU A 231 15.51 -13.72 24.32
N ARG A 232 15.65 -14.61 23.32
CA ARG A 232 16.85 -15.44 23.14
C ARG A 232 18.08 -14.57 22.89
N ARG A 233 17.97 -13.52 22.07
CA ARG A 233 19.05 -12.54 21.85
C ARG A 233 19.40 -11.75 23.10
N GLN A 234 18.41 -11.41 23.92
CA GLN A 234 18.62 -10.71 25.18
C GLN A 234 19.29 -11.60 26.22
N LYS A 235 18.85 -12.87 26.35
CA LYS A 235 19.51 -13.89 27.18
C LYS A 235 20.95 -14.14 26.72
N ASN A 236 21.20 -14.27 25.42
CA ASN A 236 22.56 -14.44 24.88
C ASN A 236 23.45 -13.22 25.18
N ARG A 237 22.94 -12.00 25.03
CA ARG A 237 23.67 -10.77 25.37
C ARG A 237 23.98 -10.66 26.86
N ASN A 238 23.03 -11.03 27.71
CA ASN A 238 23.23 -11.03 29.16
C ASN A 238 24.26 -12.10 29.58
N SER A 239 24.22 -13.30 28.97
CA SER A 239 25.24 -14.34 29.22
C SER A 239 26.64 -14.00 28.71
N GLU A 240 26.76 -13.18 27.65
CA GLU A 240 28.06 -12.66 27.17
C GLU A 240 28.66 -11.62 28.13
N TRP A 241 27.81 -10.84 28.82
CA TRP A 241 28.24 -9.88 29.83
C TRP A 241 28.69 -10.54 31.13
N ASP A 242 28.03 -11.61 31.56
CA ASP A 242 28.40 -12.37 32.76
C ASP A 242 29.65 -13.27 32.56
N GLY A 243 30.06 -13.50 31.30
CA GLY A 243 31.20 -14.35 30.94
C GLY A 243 32.57 -13.67 30.89
N ASN A 244 32.65 -12.34 30.99
CA ASN A 244 33.90 -11.58 30.98
C ASN A 244 34.23 -11.00 32.36
N GLY A 245 34.24 -11.87 33.37
CA GLY A 245 34.96 -11.65 34.62
C GLY A 245 36.46 -11.91 34.43
N VAL A 246 37.27 -10.85 34.58
CA VAL A 246 38.70 -10.87 34.94
C VAL A 246 39.68 -11.46 33.90
N ARG A 247 40.28 -10.57 33.08
CA ARG A 247 41.73 -10.61 32.81
C ARG A 247 42.30 -9.19 32.76
N GLY A 248 43.41 -9.02 33.46
CA GLY A 248 43.93 -7.74 33.88
C GLY A 248 44.60 -6.91 32.80
N VAL A 249 44.46 -5.60 32.99
CA VAL A 249 45.47 -4.53 32.86
C VAL A 249 46.69 -4.81 31.98
N GLY A 250 46.75 -4.07 30.86
CA GLY A 250 47.96 -3.76 30.11
C GLY A 250 47.70 -2.52 29.27
N GLY A 251 48.20 -1.37 29.71
CA GLY A 251 47.77 -0.05 29.24
C GLY A 251 48.21 0.33 27.82
N HIS A 252 47.48 1.29 27.24
CA HIS A 252 48.11 2.31 26.42
C HIS A 252 47.40 3.66 26.61
N VAL A 253 48.22 4.60 27.06
CA VAL A 253 47.98 6.03 27.28
C VAL A 253 47.48 6.68 25.99
N VAL A 254 46.39 7.45 26.06
CA VAL A 254 46.13 8.52 25.10
C VAL A 254 45.93 9.82 25.86
N SER A 255 46.87 10.72 25.56
CA SER A 255 47.08 12.05 26.12
C SER A 255 45.90 12.98 25.85
N SER A 256 45.50 13.67 26.92
CA SER A 256 44.79 14.93 26.92
C SER A 256 45.70 16.03 26.34
N GLY A 257 45.25 16.66 25.26
CA GLY A 257 45.86 17.85 24.67
C GLY A 257 44.79 18.92 24.50
N GLY A 258 44.86 19.96 25.34
CA GLY A 258 43.90 21.06 25.40
C GLY A 258 43.90 21.96 24.18
N ARG A 259 42.86 22.79 24.10
CA ARG A 259 42.78 23.92 23.18
C ARG A 259 42.60 25.19 24.02
N GLN A 260 43.66 26.00 24.02
CA GLN A 260 43.61 27.39 24.47
C GLN A 260 43.07 28.30 23.36
N THR A 261 42.25 29.23 23.83
CA THR A 261 41.85 30.57 23.38
C THR A 261 42.65 31.28 22.27
N SER A 262 41.92 32.01 21.41
CA SER A 262 42.27 33.38 21.02
C SER A 262 41.01 34.20 20.72
N GLU A 263 40.96 35.39 21.30
CA GLU A 263 39.91 36.42 21.25
C GLU A 263 39.86 37.20 19.93
N GLY A 264 38.71 37.85 19.69
CA GLY A 264 38.59 39.14 18.97
C GLY A 264 38.30 39.06 17.47
N ASP A 265 37.10 39.43 17.03
CA ASP A 265 36.83 40.83 16.66
C ASP A 265 35.37 41.01 16.19
N SER A 266 34.75 42.02 16.76
CA SER A 266 33.41 42.53 16.50
C SER A 266 33.39 43.36 15.23
N GLY A 267 32.55 43.01 14.25
CA GLY A 267 32.27 43.92 13.13
C GLY A 267 31.79 43.24 11.87
N ARG A 268 30.53 42.77 11.87
CA ARG A 268 29.66 42.68 10.68
C ARG A 268 28.34 41.99 11.03
N GLN A 269 27.44 42.71 11.69
CA GLN A 269 26.05 42.28 11.87
C GLN A 269 25.02 43.25 11.28
N GLU A 270 25.43 44.22 10.46
CA GLU A 270 24.50 45.19 9.85
C GLU A 270 24.42 45.15 8.31
N GLU A 271 25.02 44.16 7.62
CA GLU A 271 24.99 44.09 6.14
C GLU A 271 24.20 42.89 5.56
N GLN A 272 23.51 42.10 6.38
CA GLN A 272 22.80 40.88 5.92
C GLN A 272 21.28 40.89 6.09
N LEU A 273 20.69 41.98 6.57
CA LEU A 273 19.23 42.12 6.72
C LEU A 273 18.56 42.96 5.61
N GLU A 274 19.28 43.79 4.86
CA GLU A 274 18.69 44.58 3.76
C GLU A 274 18.63 43.84 2.40
N ASN A 275 19.37 42.74 2.24
CA ASN A 275 19.44 42.00 0.96
C ASN A 275 18.44 40.84 0.84
N VAL A 276 17.61 40.63 1.87
CA VAL A 276 16.53 39.63 1.90
C VAL A 276 15.19 40.29 1.56
N GLU A 277 14.94 41.51 2.05
CA GLU A 277 13.67 42.23 1.81
C GLU A 277 13.53 42.76 0.38
N GLN A 278 14.64 43.06 -0.31
CA GLN A 278 14.60 43.49 -1.72
C GLN A 278 14.46 42.32 -2.72
N LYS A 279 14.75 41.07 -2.31
CA LYS A 279 14.53 39.87 -3.13
C LYS A 279 13.11 39.30 -2.99
N GLU A 280 12.41 39.61 -1.90
CA GLU A 280 11.03 39.17 -1.70
C GLU A 280 9.99 40.15 -2.27
N ALA A 281 10.32 41.43 -2.42
CA ALA A 281 9.45 42.43 -3.05
C ALA A 281 9.45 42.38 -4.58
N ALA A 282 10.54 41.95 -5.22
CA ALA A 282 10.65 41.86 -6.69
C ALA A 282 9.94 40.65 -7.32
N ASN A 283 9.37 39.74 -6.51
CA ASN A 283 8.76 38.50 -6.98
C ASN A 283 7.23 38.46 -6.81
N LYS A 284 6.60 39.61 -6.58
CA LYS A 284 5.15 39.74 -6.39
C LYS A 284 4.41 40.63 -7.39
N GLU A 285 5.10 41.32 -8.29
CA GLU A 285 4.47 42.12 -9.33
C GLU A 285 5.13 41.86 -10.69
N GLU A 286 4.65 40.82 -11.37
CA GLU A 286 4.32 40.83 -12.81
C GLU A 286 3.87 39.42 -13.22
N ALA A 287 2.62 39.15 -12.89
CA ALA A 287 1.83 38.12 -13.54
C ALA A 287 1.52 38.57 -14.99
N SER A 288 2.33 38.11 -15.92
CA SER A 288 1.87 37.81 -17.28
C SER A 288 2.38 36.42 -17.66
N PHE A 289 1.61 35.40 -17.31
CA PHE A 289 1.92 34.01 -17.66
C PHE A 289 1.68 33.82 -19.17
N SER A 290 2.69 34.16 -19.97
CA SER A 290 2.76 33.76 -21.38
C SER A 290 2.98 32.24 -21.41
N ILE A 291 1.89 31.51 -21.63
CA ILE A 291 1.85 30.06 -21.69
C ILE A 291 2.55 29.60 -22.98
N SER A 292 3.87 29.52 -22.93
CA SER A 292 4.71 28.92 -23.97
C SER A 292 5.45 27.73 -23.36
N SER A 293 5.55 26.63 -24.10
CA SER A 293 6.28 25.42 -23.69
C SER A 293 7.66 25.78 -23.17
N ARG A 294 7.93 25.48 -21.89
CA ARG A 294 9.23 25.70 -21.27
C ARG A 294 10.10 24.46 -21.48
N TYR A 295 11.21 24.65 -22.18
CA TYR A 295 12.22 23.63 -22.45
C TYR A 295 13.46 23.83 -21.57
N TYR A 296 14.16 22.75 -21.29
CA TYR A 296 15.41 22.73 -20.53
C TYR A 296 16.55 22.21 -21.41
N GLU A 297 17.78 22.62 -21.10
CA GLU A 297 18.98 22.33 -21.90
C GLU A 297 19.35 20.84 -21.86
N ILE A 298 19.67 20.27 -23.03
CA ILE A 298 20.20 18.92 -23.18
C ILE A 298 21.67 19.03 -23.60
N ASP A 299 22.56 18.37 -22.85
CA ASP A 299 23.99 18.35 -23.13
C ASP A 299 24.31 17.38 -24.27
N GLU A 300 24.19 17.90 -25.50
CA GLU A 300 24.49 17.18 -26.74
C GLU A 300 25.97 16.76 -26.85
N LYS A 301 26.90 17.48 -26.21
CA LYS A 301 28.32 17.11 -26.22
C LYS A 301 28.54 15.82 -25.44
N THR A 302 27.97 15.75 -24.24
CA THR A 302 28.01 14.52 -23.43
C THR A 302 27.23 13.39 -24.08
N ALA A 303 26.10 13.68 -24.74
CA ALA A 303 25.34 12.67 -25.49
C ALA A 303 26.15 12.08 -26.66
N THR A 304 26.86 12.92 -27.41
CA THR A 304 27.76 12.50 -28.50
C THR A 304 28.86 11.58 -27.98
N LEU A 305 29.53 11.99 -26.89
CA LEU A 305 30.58 11.19 -26.27
C LEU A 305 30.03 9.84 -25.77
N ALA A 306 28.90 9.86 -25.07
CA ALA A 306 28.24 8.66 -24.58
C ALA A 306 27.87 7.69 -25.71
N HIS A 307 27.40 8.22 -26.85
CA HIS A 307 27.07 7.41 -28.02
C HIS A 307 28.31 6.75 -28.63
N SER A 308 29.39 7.51 -28.82
CA SER A 308 30.66 6.97 -29.34
C SER A 308 31.26 5.86 -28.46
N MET A 309 30.97 5.89 -27.16
CA MET A 309 31.38 4.85 -26.21
C MET A 309 30.49 3.59 -26.26
N MET A 310 29.34 3.63 -26.94
CA MET A 310 28.36 2.54 -26.95
C MET A 310 28.08 1.97 -28.35
N SER A 311 28.30 2.76 -29.39
CA SER A 311 27.93 2.49 -30.77
C SER A 311 29.09 2.75 -31.72
N PHE A 312 29.16 1.98 -32.81
CA PHE A 312 30.07 2.27 -33.93
C PHE A 312 29.48 3.27 -34.92
N ASP A 313 28.18 3.51 -34.85
CA ASP A 313 27.50 4.47 -35.72
C ASP A 313 27.74 5.91 -35.26
N ASP A 314 27.74 6.83 -36.23
CA ASP A 314 27.87 8.25 -35.94
C ASP A 314 26.64 8.81 -35.23
N TYR A 315 26.90 9.58 -34.18
CA TYR A 315 25.85 10.28 -33.47
C TYR A 315 25.30 11.44 -34.30
N LYS A 316 23.98 11.47 -34.49
CA LYS A 316 23.30 12.61 -35.12
C LYS A 316 23.14 13.74 -34.11
N LEU A 317 23.89 14.83 -34.30
CA LEU A 317 23.85 16.01 -33.42
C LEU A 317 22.42 16.56 -33.31
N GLY A 318 21.98 16.85 -32.09
CA GLY A 318 20.63 17.35 -31.82
C GLY A 318 19.57 16.24 -31.71
N SER A 319 19.91 14.97 -31.96
CA SER A 319 18.93 13.89 -31.90
C SER A 319 18.37 13.69 -30.49
N LYS A 320 19.17 13.90 -29.43
CA LYS A 320 18.69 13.75 -28.05
C LYS A 320 17.80 14.91 -27.63
N THR A 321 18.15 16.12 -28.05
CA THR A 321 17.34 17.32 -27.88
C THR A 321 16.01 17.20 -28.60
N ASN A 322 16.00 16.65 -29.82
CA ASN A 322 14.76 16.41 -30.59
C ASN A 322 13.87 15.35 -29.92
N GLU A 323 14.46 14.26 -29.41
CA GLU A 323 13.73 13.25 -28.63
C GLU A 323 13.09 13.87 -27.39
N TYR A 324 13.85 14.66 -26.63
CA TYR A 324 13.38 15.39 -25.47
C TYR A 324 12.21 16.33 -25.81
N ARG A 325 12.39 17.19 -26.82
CA ARG A 325 11.37 18.15 -27.25
C ARG A 325 10.07 17.46 -27.65
N ARG A 326 10.15 16.38 -28.44
CA ARG A 326 8.97 15.61 -28.85
C ARG A 326 8.15 15.12 -27.65
N LEU A 327 8.81 14.56 -26.62
CA LEU A 327 8.13 14.05 -25.42
C LEU A 327 7.53 15.20 -24.60
N VAL A 328 8.23 16.32 -24.49
CA VAL A 328 7.73 17.51 -23.80
C VAL A 328 6.54 18.13 -24.53
N ASP A 329 6.60 18.22 -25.86
CA ASP A 329 5.52 18.75 -26.70
C ASP A 329 4.24 17.92 -26.58
N GLU A 330 4.36 16.59 -26.48
CA GLU A 330 3.22 15.70 -26.21
C GLU A 330 2.51 16.10 -24.91
N VAL A 331 3.28 16.34 -23.85
CA VAL A 331 2.77 16.70 -22.52
C VAL A 331 2.13 18.09 -22.51
N TYR A 332 2.75 19.08 -23.17
CA TYR A 332 2.17 20.41 -23.29
C TYR A 332 0.91 20.41 -24.18
N LYS A 333 0.83 19.59 -25.22
CA LYS A 333 -0.42 19.39 -26.00
C LYS A 333 -1.55 18.85 -25.15
N THR A 334 -1.26 17.92 -24.22
CA THR A 334 -2.28 17.46 -23.27
C THR A 334 -2.68 18.58 -22.31
N ALA A 335 -1.75 19.41 -21.85
CA ALA A 335 -2.07 20.57 -21.01
C ALA A 335 -2.93 21.62 -21.77
N GLU A 336 -2.68 21.84 -23.06
CA GLU A 336 -3.51 22.71 -23.91
C GLU A 336 -4.94 22.17 -24.05
N LYS A 337 -5.10 20.86 -24.29
CA LYS A 337 -6.43 20.23 -24.31
C LYS A 337 -7.17 20.39 -22.97
N ILE A 338 -6.44 20.32 -21.85
CA ILE A 338 -7.02 20.57 -20.53
C ILE A 338 -7.45 22.03 -20.42
N LYS A 339 -6.65 22.99 -20.90
CA LYS A 339 -7.03 24.41 -20.91
C LYS A 339 -8.32 24.67 -21.69
N GLU A 340 -8.53 23.98 -22.82
CA GLU A 340 -9.75 24.11 -23.63
C GLU A 340 -10.98 23.50 -22.94
N GLN A 341 -10.84 22.31 -22.33
CA GLN A 341 -11.98 21.56 -21.77
C GLN A 341 -12.28 21.94 -20.31
N LYS A 342 -11.26 22.32 -19.54
CA LYS A 342 -11.29 22.56 -18.09
C LYS A 342 -10.39 23.74 -17.71
N PRO A 343 -10.81 24.98 -18.03
CA PRO A 343 -10.00 26.18 -17.79
C PRO A 343 -9.53 26.32 -16.33
N GLU A 344 -10.32 25.85 -15.37
CA GLU A 344 -10.03 25.89 -13.94
C GLU A 344 -8.83 25.02 -13.52
N GLU A 345 -8.54 23.93 -14.25
CA GLU A 345 -7.39 23.04 -13.97
C GLU A 345 -6.16 23.38 -14.83
N SER A 346 -6.24 24.41 -15.68
CA SER A 346 -5.19 24.77 -16.63
C SER A 346 -3.85 25.07 -15.94
N GLU A 347 -3.86 25.86 -14.88
CA GLU A 347 -2.64 26.25 -14.16
C GLU A 347 -1.92 25.03 -13.57
N LYS A 348 -2.67 24.09 -13.00
CA LYS A 348 -2.16 22.84 -12.46
C LYS A 348 -1.59 21.95 -13.56
N ALA A 349 -2.26 21.88 -14.71
CA ALA A 349 -1.78 21.12 -15.87
C ALA A 349 -0.44 21.66 -16.38
N TYR A 350 -0.29 22.98 -16.52
CA TYR A 350 0.99 23.59 -16.93
C TYR A 350 2.09 23.40 -15.88
N ARG A 351 1.78 23.50 -14.59
CA ARG A 351 2.75 23.19 -13.50
C ARG A 351 3.23 21.73 -13.56
N LEU A 352 2.38 20.79 -13.94
CA LEU A 352 2.76 19.38 -14.14
C LEU A 352 3.60 19.20 -15.40
N ALA A 353 3.22 19.84 -16.51
CA ALA A 353 3.97 19.80 -17.76
C ALA A 353 5.39 20.38 -17.60
N GLU A 354 5.54 21.50 -16.90
CA GLU A 354 6.84 22.09 -16.60
C GLU A 354 7.69 21.18 -15.73
N ARG A 355 7.09 20.56 -14.71
CA ARG A 355 7.78 19.59 -13.85
C ARG A 355 8.27 18.39 -14.64
N TYR A 356 7.47 17.89 -15.58
CA TYR A 356 7.87 16.83 -16.50
C TYR A 356 9.06 17.26 -17.34
N ALA A 357 8.96 18.42 -17.99
CA ALA A 357 10.01 18.96 -18.85
C ALA A 357 11.36 19.13 -18.12
N ARG A 358 11.34 19.62 -16.88
CA ARG A 358 12.55 19.77 -16.06
C ARG A 358 13.17 18.42 -15.71
N LYS A 359 12.37 17.53 -15.12
CA LYS A 359 12.87 16.22 -14.66
C LYS A 359 13.34 15.34 -15.81
N LEU A 360 12.66 15.41 -16.96
CA LEU A 360 13.05 14.65 -18.14
C LEU A 360 14.41 15.11 -18.68
N ALA A 361 14.68 16.41 -18.71
CA ALA A 361 15.98 16.93 -19.12
C ALA A 361 17.09 16.48 -18.16
N ASP A 362 16.87 16.58 -16.83
CA ASP A 362 17.80 16.08 -15.82
C ASP A 362 18.11 14.59 -16.02
N ASN A 363 17.08 13.78 -16.29
CA ASN A 363 17.20 12.36 -16.53
C ASN A 363 17.95 12.03 -17.84
N PHE A 364 17.71 12.79 -18.92
CA PHE A 364 18.39 12.62 -20.20
C PHE A 364 19.88 13.00 -20.11
N ASN A 365 20.19 14.10 -19.43
CA ASN A 365 21.56 14.52 -19.16
C ASN A 365 22.28 13.54 -18.21
N ALA A 366 21.58 12.99 -17.22
CA ALA A 366 22.09 11.91 -16.38
C ALA A 366 22.37 10.62 -17.18
N ALA A 367 21.46 10.21 -18.07
CA ALA A 367 21.65 9.06 -18.94
C ALA A 367 22.91 9.22 -19.82
N SER A 368 23.11 10.42 -20.40
CA SER A 368 24.30 10.73 -21.19
C SER A 368 25.57 10.65 -20.34
N ARG A 369 25.60 11.27 -19.15
CA ARG A 369 26.74 11.16 -18.22
C ARG A 369 27.03 9.71 -17.83
N ILE A 370 26.00 8.91 -17.55
CA ILE A 370 26.14 7.48 -17.23
C ILE A 370 26.77 6.74 -18.42
N GLY A 371 26.36 7.03 -19.65
CA GLY A 371 26.94 6.45 -20.86
C GLY A 371 28.45 6.68 -21.00
N THR A 372 28.98 7.81 -20.50
CA THR A 372 30.42 8.11 -20.52
C THR A 372 31.27 7.36 -19.48
N MET A 373 30.65 6.65 -18.54
CA MET A 373 31.37 6.00 -17.42
C MET A 373 32.29 4.85 -17.86
N CYS A 374 31.87 4.10 -18.87
CA CYS A 374 32.56 2.90 -19.33
C CYS A 374 32.15 2.59 -20.78
N PRO A 375 33.08 2.45 -21.73
CA PRO A 375 32.75 2.04 -23.09
C PRO A 375 32.15 0.63 -23.12
N SER A 376 31.47 0.28 -24.21
CA SER A 376 30.96 -1.07 -24.41
C SER A 376 32.11 -2.05 -24.74
N VAL A 377 31.90 -3.33 -24.45
CA VAL A 377 32.86 -4.40 -24.77
C VAL A 377 33.14 -4.45 -26.27
N MET A 378 32.16 -4.08 -27.10
CA MET A 378 32.32 -4.01 -28.55
C MET A 378 33.30 -2.90 -28.94
N ILE A 379 33.26 -1.75 -28.27
CA ILE A 379 34.14 -0.60 -28.56
C ILE A 379 35.56 -0.82 -28.02
N SER A 380 35.71 -1.32 -26.78
CA SER A 380 37.03 -1.48 -26.16
C SER A 380 37.67 -2.86 -26.35
N GLY A 381 36.95 -3.83 -26.92
CA GLY A 381 37.35 -5.22 -26.99
C GLY A 381 37.19 -5.98 -25.66
N ALA A 382 37.26 -7.31 -25.73
CA ALA A 382 37.09 -8.20 -24.58
C ALA A 382 38.33 -8.29 -23.67
N SER A 383 39.52 -8.00 -24.21
CA SER A 383 40.78 -8.06 -23.45
C SER A 383 40.87 -6.89 -22.47
N ASN A 384 41.07 -7.17 -21.17
CA ASN A 384 41.17 -6.18 -20.08
C ASN A 384 39.95 -5.24 -19.90
N PHE A 385 38.73 -5.68 -20.28
CA PHE A 385 37.52 -4.89 -20.07
C PHE A 385 37.25 -4.59 -18.59
N PRO A 386 36.96 -3.34 -18.19
CA PRO A 386 36.76 -2.96 -16.79
C PRO A 386 35.37 -3.36 -16.27
N VAL A 387 35.15 -4.66 -16.03
CA VAL A 387 33.88 -5.28 -15.61
C VAL A 387 33.23 -4.54 -14.44
N ARG A 388 33.98 -4.27 -13.35
CA ARG A 388 33.45 -3.57 -12.17
C ARG A 388 32.95 -2.16 -12.47
N LYS A 389 33.57 -1.43 -13.41
CA LYS A 389 33.06 -0.11 -13.85
C LYS A 389 31.78 -0.25 -14.66
N LYS A 390 31.70 -1.27 -15.52
CA LYS A 390 30.49 -1.58 -16.30
C LYS A 390 29.32 -2.00 -15.41
N GLU A 391 29.56 -2.80 -14.38
CA GLU A 391 28.53 -3.15 -13.39
C GLU A 391 27.97 -1.89 -12.71
N LYS A 392 28.84 -0.96 -12.27
CA LYS A 392 28.41 0.32 -11.71
C LYS A 392 27.61 1.18 -12.70
N GLN A 393 28.04 1.23 -13.96
CA GLN A 393 27.31 1.91 -15.03
C GLN A 393 25.92 1.29 -15.23
N ASN A 394 25.81 -0.04 -15.26
CA ASN A 394 24.53 -0.74 -15.40
C ASN A 394 23.60 -0.47 -14.21
N MET A 395 24.13 -0.46 -12.98
CA MET A 395 23.33 -0.08 -11.80
C MET A 395 22.83 1.35 -11.88
N ALA A 396 23.68 2.30 -12.30
CA ALA A 396 23.29 3.69 -12.48
C ALA A 396 22.24 3.86 -13.59
N ALA A 397 22.41 3.16 -14.72
CA ALA A 397 21.46 3.14 -15.83
C ALA A 397 20.10 2.55 -15.38
N ASN A 398 20.09 1.46 -14.61
CA ASN A 398 18.88 0.89 -14.04
C ASN A 398 18.16 1.88 -13.10
N LYS A 399 18.90 2.63 -12.29
CA LYS A 399 18.32 3.67 -11.42
C LYS A 399 17.73 4.82 -12.25
N ASN A 400 18.47 5.29 -13.27
CA ASN A 400 18.01 6.34 -14.18
C ASN A 400 16.74 5.92 -14.95
N HIS A 401 16.67 4.67 -15.40
CA HIS A 401 15.50 4.12 -16.06
C HIS A 401 14.28 4.04 -15.13
N LYS A 402 14.47 3.64 -13.86
CA LYS A 402 13.39 3.69 -12.87
C LYS A 402 12.87 5.11 -12.66
N GLU A 403 13.76 6.09 -12.58
CA GLU A 403 13.37 7.50 -12.47
C GLU A 403 12.61 7.98 -13.71
N PHE A 404 13.03 7.58 -14.92
CA PHE A 404 12.30 7.86 -16.16
C PHE A 404 10.86 7.32 -16.10
N LEU A 405 10.66 6.08 -15.64
CA LEU A 405 9.31 5.51 -15.47
C LEU A 405 8.46 6.30 -14.47
N GLU A 406 9.06 6.84 -13.39
CA GLU A 406 8.35 7.71 -12.45
C GLU A 406 8.03 9.10 -13.05
N ILE A 407 8.86 9.59 -13.97
CA ILE A 407 8.60 10.83 -14.72
C ILE A 407 7.43 10.62 -15.70
N GLU A 408 7.38 9.49 -16.41
CA GLU A 408 6.28 9.15 -17.34
C GLU A 408 4.92 9.10 -16.63
N LYS A 409 4.85 8.72 -15.35
CA LYS A 409 3.59 8.78 -14.57
C LYS A 409 3.00 10.18 -14.45
N ILE A 410 3.74 11.24 -14.77
CA ILE A 410 3.18 12.60 -14.85
C ILE A 410 2.20 12.71 -16.04
N LYS A 411 2.45 11.97 -17.14
CA LYS A 411 1.50 11.86 -18.26
C LYS A 411 0.18 11.26 -17.80
N ASP A 412 0.23 10.15 -17.06
CA ASP A 412 -0.97 9.50 -16.51
C ASP A 412 -1.79 10.46 -15.63
N LYS A 413 -1.11 11.36 -14.89
CA LYS A 413 -1.78 12.38 -14.07
C LYS A 413 -2.49 13.42 -14.94
N LEU A 414 -1.84 13.90 -16.00
CA LEU A 414 -2.47 14.83 -16.95
C LEU A 414 -3.64 14.18 -17.67
N ASP A 415 -3.51 12.93 -18.10
CA ASP A 415 -4.60 12.17 -18.70
C ASP A 415 -5.76 11.95 -17.72
N SER A 416 -5.47 11.73 -16.44
CA SER A 416 -6.49 11.62 -15.40
C SER A 416 -7.25 12.92 -15.19
N ILE A 417 -6.55 14.07 -15.23
CA ILE A 417 -7.17 15.41 -15.17
C ILE A 417 -8.07 15.62 -16.38
N LEU A 418 -7.55 15.37 -17.59
CA LEU A 418 -8.30 15.51 -18.84
C LEU A 418 -9.58 14.68 -18.81
N ASN A 419 -9.47 13.40 -18.47
CA ASN A 419 -10.60 12.46 -18.47
C ASN A 419 -11.48 12.52 -17.22
N GLY A 420 -11.21 13.40 -16.25
CA GLY A 420 -11.99 13.52 -15.01
C GLY A 420 -11.92 12.27 -14.11
N ARG A 421 -10.87 11.45 -14.26
CA ARG A 421 -10.63 10.26 -13.44
C ARG A 421 -9.85 10.57 -12.16
N GLU A 422 -9.59 11.85 -11.90
CA GLU A 422 -8.84 12.25 -10.72
C GLU A 422 -9.59 11.89 -9.43
N VAL A 423 -8.82 11.49 -8.42
CA VAL A 423 -9.36 11.30 -7.07
C VAL A 423 -9.65 12.69 -6.50
N ILE A 424 -10.92 13.06 -6.49
CA ILE A 424 -11.38 14.29 -5.83
C ILE A 424 -11.06 14.14 -4.35
N LYS A 425 -10.16 14.97 -3.82
CA LYS A 425 -9.83 14.98 -2.40
C LYS A 425 -10.80 15.86 -1.64
N SER A 426 -10.94 15.63 -0.35
CA SER A 426 -11.83 16.42 0.50
C SER A 426 -11.22 17.75 0.94
N ASP A 427 -9.95 18.03 0.60
CA ASP A 427 -9.24 19.28 0.89
C ASP A 427 -9.28 20.26 -0.28
N ASP A 428 -9.92 19.88 -1.40
CA ASP A 428 -10.15 20.72 -2.57
C ASP A 428 -11.33 21.66 -2.31
N GLU A 429 -11.13 22.95 -2.58
CA GLU A 429 -12.15 24.01 -2.45
C GLU A 429 -13.40 23.69 -3.29
N ASN A 430 -13.19 23.08 -4.46
CA ASN A 430 -14.24 22.72 -5.40
C ASN A 430 -14.69 21.25 -5.26
N ALA A 431 -14.37 20.57 -4.15
CA ALA A 431 -14.68 19.15 -3.96
C ALA A 431 -16.16 18.81 -4.16
N ILE A 432 -17.08 19.60 -3.59
CA ILE A 432 -18.53 19.35 -3.70
C ILE A 432 -19.00 19.56 -5.13
N LYS A 433 -18.55 20.63 -5.80
CA LYS A 433 -18.87 20.92 -7.21
C LYS A 433 -18.44 19.76 -8.12
N LYS A 434 -17.18 19.33 -7.99
CA LYS A 434 -16.62 18.20 -8.77
C LYS A 434 -17.35 16.88 -8.48
N LEU A 435 -17.77 16.64 -7.24
CA LEU A 435 -18.54 15.44 -6.87
C LEU A 435 -19.96 15.47 -7.44
N LYS A 436 -20.61 16.64 -7.48
CA LYS A 436 -21.93 16.84 -8.11
C LYS A 436 -21.85 16.65 -9.63
N GLU A 437 -20.89 17.28 -10.29
CA GLU A 437 -20.63 17.08 -11.73
C GLU A 437 -20.34 15.61 -12.07
N LYS A 438 -19.60 14.90 -11.20
CA LYS A 438 -19.33 13.47 -11.36
C LYS A 438 -20.58 12.59 -11.18
N LEU A 439 -21.54 13.04 -10.38
CA LEU A 439 -22.82 12.36 -10.18
C LEU A 439 -23.79 12.63 -11.35
N GLU A 440 -23.77 13.86 -11.88
CA GLU A 440 -24.55 14.29 -13.05
C GLU A 440 -23.97 13.75 -14.37
N GLY A 441 -22.67 13.44 -14.40
CA GLY A 441 -21.85 13.08 -15.55
C GLY A 441 -22.23 11.83 -16.35
N CYS A 442 -23.49 11.41 -16.36
CA CYS A 442 -24.04 10.51 -17.37
C CYS A 442 -25.14 11.19 -18.23
N PRO A 443 -24.86 12.31 -18.95
CA PRO A 443 -25.85 12.98 -19.79
C PRO A 443 -26.09 12.32 -21.16
N TYR A 444 -25.42 11.20 -21.48
CA TYR A 444 -25.42 10.62 -22.84
C TYR A 444 -26.32 9.41 -23.07
N ILE A 445 -27.22 9.09 -22.13
CA ILE A 445 -28.33 8.18 -22.43
C ILE A 445 -29.60 9.04 -22.49
N SER A 446 -30.00 9.45 -23.70
CA SER A 446 -31.33 10.04 -23.87
C SER A 446 -32.39 9.02 -23.46
N SER A 447 -33.55 9.46 -23.00
CA SER A 447 -34.69 8.56 -22.68
C SER A 447 -34.98 7.61 -23.84
N GLU A 448 -34.89 8.10 -25.08
CA GLU A 448 -35.00 7.30 -26.31
C GLU A 448 -33.91 6.22 -26.45
N MET A 449 -32.66 6.50 -26.06
CA MET A 449 -31.56 5.54 -26.16
C MET A 449 -31.64 4.47 -25.07
N ALA A 450 -32.14 4.82 -23.87
CA ALA A 450 -32.50 3.86 -22.82
C ALA A 450 -33.68 2.96 -23.25
N GLU A 451 -34.71 3.52 -23.87
CA GLU A 451 -35.88 2.79 -24.37
C GLU A 451 -35.54 1.84 -25.54
N LYS A 452 -34.66 2.26 -26.46
CA LYS A 452 -34.12 1.40 -27.54
C LYS A 452 -33.25 0.26 -27.01
N PHE A 453 -32.56 0.46 -25.88
CA PHE A 453 -31.82 -0.59 -25.20
C PHE A 453 -32.77 -1.58 -24.49
N ASN A 454 -33.79 -1.08 -23.80
CA ASN A 454 -34.77 -1.89 -23.08
C ASN A 454 -35.69 -2.70 -24.00
N SER A 455 -36.08 -2.14 -25.15
CA SER A 455 -36.89 -2.85 -26.15
C SER A 455 -36.15 -4.03 -26.79
N ASN A 456 -34.85 -3.91 -27.07
CA ASN A 456 -34.00 -5.03 -27.53
C ASN A 456 -33.79 -6.12 -26.47
N LEU A 457 -33.93 -5.78 -25.18
CA LEU A 457 -33.78 -6.72 -24.06
C LEU A 457 -35.01 -7.61 -23.85
N ASN A 458 -36.22 -7.05 -24.04
CA ASN A 458 -37.47 -7.81 -23.87
C ASN A 458 -37.64 -8.95 -24.90
N SER A 459 -36.85 -8.95 -25.99
CA SER A 459 -36.84 -10.01 -27.00
C SER A 459 -35.89 -11.19 -26.71
N ARG A 460 -34.99 -11.10 -25.71
CA ARG A 460 -34.05 -12.18 -25.34
C ARG A 460 -34.15 -12.49 -23.85
N LYS A 461 -34.67 -13.68 -23.50
CA LYS A 461 -34.86 -14.12 -22.11
C LYS A 461 -33.60 -14.10 -21.22
N ASP A 462 -32.39 -14.12 -21.81
CA ASP A 462 -31.12 -14.27 -21.06
C ASP A 462 -30.08 -13.15 -21.31
N ALA A 463 -30.44 -12.05 -21.97
CA ALA A 463 -29.47 -10.98 -22.25
C ALA A 463 -29.43 -9.94 -21.11
N LYS A 464 -28.34 -9.88 -20.34
CA LYS A 464 -28.01 -8.70 -19.51
C LYS A 464 -27.00 -7.83 -20.28
N PRO A 465 -27.27 -6.55 -20.58
CA PRO A 465 -26.37 -5.68 -21.37
C PRO A 465 -24.99 -5.49 -20.77
N PHE A 466 -24.97 -5.48 -19.44
CA PHE A 466 -23.79 -5.28 -18.63
C PHE A 466 -23.76 -6.40 -17.58
N PRO A 467 -22.59 -6.98 -17.31
CA PRO A 467 -22.41 -7.86 -16.17
C PRO A 467 -22.93 -7.23 -14.88
N SER A 468 -23.61 -8.01 -14.05
CA SER A 468 -24.22 -7.55 -12.78
C SER A 468 -23.22 -6.83 -11.88
N TYR A 469 -21.96 -7.29 -11.84
CA TYR A 469 -20.90 -6.67 -11.05
C TYR A 469 -20.61 -5.22 -11.48
N ILE A 470 -20.76 -4.86 -12.76
CA ILE A 470 -20.54 -3.48 -13.24
C ILE A 470 -21.63 -2.56 -12.69
N LEU A 471 -22.89 -3.00 -12.76
CA LEU A 471 -24.03 -2.23 -12.26
C LEU A 471 -23.97 -2.10 -10.73
N GLN A 472 -23.60 -3.16 -10.03
CA GLN A 472 -23.41 -3.14 -8.58
C GLN A 472 -22.28 -2.19 -8.17
N ASN A 473 -21.14 -2.24 -8.85
CA ASN A 473 -20.02 -1.32 -8.62
C ASN A 473 -20.42 0.14 -8.88
N ASN A 474 -21.15 0.40 -9.97
CA ASN A 474 -21.64 1.73 -10.29
C ASN A 474 -22.64 2.25 -9.24
N ASN A 475 -23.58 1.41 -8.80
CA ASN A 475 -24.53 1.76 -7.75
C ASN A 475 -23.84 2.03 -6.42
N GLN A 476 -22.84 1.23 -6.06
CA GLN A 476 -22.03 1.44 -4.86
C GLN A 476 -21.22 2.74 -4.95
N ASN A 477 -20.62 3.02 -6.11
CA ASN A 477 -19.90 4.28 -6.36
C ASN A 477 -20.83 5.49 -6.26
N MET A 478 -22.01 5.44 -6.87
CA MET A 478 -23.02 6.51 -6.79
C MET A 478 -23.47 6.75 -5.35
N ARG A 479 -23.76 5.68 -4.60
CA ARG A 479 -24.13 5.78 -3.18
C ARG A 479 -23.02 6.42 -2.35
N THR A 480 -21.79 5.97 -2.53
CA THR A 480 -20.61 6.49 -1.83
C THR A 480 -20.38 7.97 -2.13
N ILE A 481 -20.55 8.40 -3.39
CA ILE A 481 -20.44 9.81 -3.80
C ILE A 481 -21.54 10.65 -3.14
N LYS A 482 -22.80 10.18 -3.11
CA LYS A 482 -23.91 10.87 -2.45
C LYS A 482 -23.68 11.03 -0.95
N GLU A 483 -23.28 9.95 -0.27
CA GLU A 483 -22.96 9.98 1.16
C GLU A 483 -21.81 10.96 1.46
N ARG A 484 -20.80 10.99 0.58
CA ARG A 484 -19.68 11.93 0.68
C ARG A 484 -20.10 13.38 0.48
N ILE A 485 -20.92 13.69 -0.52
CA ILE A 485 -21.46 15.05 -0.75
C ILE A 485 -22.20 15.52 0.50
N ALA A 486 -23.14 14.69 1.01
CA ALA A 486 -23.91 15.02 2.21
C ALA A 486 -23.01 15.26 3.44
N SER A 487 -21.92 14.51 3.59
CA SER A 487 -20.97 14.71 4.68
C SER A 487 -20.20 16.04 4.58
N LEU A 488 -19.83 16.45 3.36
CA LEU A 488 -19.10 17.70 3.12
C LEU A 488 -20.01 18.91 3.23
N GLU A 489 -21.25 18.82 2.72
CA GLU A 489 -22.27 19.86 2.86
C GLU A 489 -22.56 20.13 4.33
N LYS A 490 -22.79 19.10 5.16
CA LYS A 490 -22.98 19.28 6.61
C LYS A 490 -21.83 20.02 7.30
N VAL A 491 -20.60 19.77 6.88
CA VAL A 491 -19.41 20.45 7.43
C VAL A 491 -19.36 21.91 6.97
N GLN A 492 -19.70 22.18 5.70
CA GLN A 492 -19.78 23.55 5.18
C GLN A 492 -20.94 24.33 5.79
N ASP A 493 -22.13 23.75 5.93
CA ASP A 493 -23.29 24.37 6.56
C ASP A 493 -22.97 24.79 7.99
N LYS A 494 -22.31 23.89 8.75
CA LYS A 494 -21.87 24.20 10.12
C LYS A 494 -20.84 25.33 10.15
N ALA A 495 -19.92 25.36 9.20
CA ALA A 495 -18.98 26.47 9.07
C ALA A 495 -19.65 27.78 8.65
N GLU A 496 -20.84 27.75 8.04
CA GLU A 496 -21.62 28.97 7.72
C GLU A 496 -22.31 29.52 8.93
N GLN A 497 -22.91 28.63 9.72
CA GLN A 497 -23.70 29.00 10.89
C GLN A 497 -22.80 29.49 12.02
N VAL A 498 -21.62 28.89 12.18
CA VAL A 498 -20.67 29.23 13.26
C VAL A 498 -19.25 29.40 12.69
N PRO A 499 -19.01 30.50 11.94
CA PRO A 499 -17.73 30.73 11.28
C PRO A 499 -16.60 31.01 12.28
N GLU A 500 -16.91 31.71 13.36
CA GLU A 500 -15.99 32.00 14.45
C GLU A 500 -16.64 31.64 15.79
N GLU A 501 -15.84 31.07 16.67
CA GLU A 501 -16.25 30.68 18.01
C GLU A 501 -15.11 31.03 18.97
N VAL A 502 -15.33 32.02 19.84
CA VAL A 502 -14.37 32.37 20.88
C VAL A 502 -14.63 31.44 22.06
N THR A 503 -13.68 30.54 22.32
CA THR A 503 -13.72 29.70 23.52
C THR A 503 -12.91 30.38 24.61
N LYS A 504 -13.03 29.88 25.85
CA LYS A 504 -12.22 30.34 26.99
C LYS A 504 -10.71 30.23 26.76
N TYR A 505 -10.27 29.34 25.86
CA TYR A 505 -8.85 29.01 25.68
C TYR A 505 -8.24 29.54 24.37
N PHE A 506 -9.04 29.64 23.31
CA PHE A 506 -8.59 30.06 21.98
C PHE A 506 -9.78 30.44 21.09
N LYS A 507 -9.50 31.21 20.03
CA LYS A 507 -10.47 31.51 18.97
C LYS A 507 -10.43 30.41 17.91
N VAL A 508 -11.58 29.81 17.63
CA VAL A 508 -11.79 28.83 16.56
C VAL A 508 -12.33 29.53 15.34
N VAL A 509 -11.71 29.30 14.18
CA VAL A 509 -12.18 29.80 12.89
C VAL A 509 -12.38 28.62 11.94
N ARG A 510 -13.58 28.49 11.40
CA ARG A 510 -13.95 27.48 10.39
C ARG A 510 -13.85 28.10 9.01
N ASN A 511 -12.63 28.16 8.49
CA ASN A 511 -12.35 28.80 7.22
C ASN A 511 -12.84 27.93 6.05
N LYS A 512 -13.89 28.38 5.37
CA LYS A 512 -14.49 27.72 4.20
C LYS A 512 -13.65 27.85 2.95
N ASP A 513 -13.03 29.00 2.74
CA ASP A 513 -12.25 29.30 1.53
C ASP A 513 -11.03 28.37 1.46
N ASN A 514 -10.34 28.15 2.58
CA ASN A 514 -9.18 27.28 2.63
C ASN A 514 -9.51 25.84 3.09
N MET A 515 -10.78 25.53 3.38
CA MET A 515 -11.23 24.26 3.98
C MET A 515 -10.37 23.84 5.20
N ARG A 516 -10.14 24.78 6.14
CA ARG A 516 -9.34 24.57 7.35
C ARG A 516 -10.10 24.93 8.62
N LEU A 517 -9.92 24.10 9.65
CA LEU A 517 -10.27 24.45 11.03
C LEU A 517 -9.01 25.04 11.68
N GLN A 518 -9.07 26.32 12.07
CA GLN A 518 -7.95 27.11 12.57
C GLN A 518 -8.18 27.50 14.02
N LEU A 519 -7.15 27.37 14.86
CA LEU A 519 -7.14 27.74 16.26
C LEU A 519 -6.11 28.85 16.47
N PHE A 520 -6.58 29.99 16.96
CA PHE A 520 -5.79 31.17 17.27
C PHE A 520 -5.67 31.35 18.78
N PHE A 521 -4.44 31.50 19.26
CA PHE A 521 -4.11 31.71 20.66
C PHE A 521 -3.54 33.12 20.81
N GLU A 522 -3.85 33.80 21.93
CA GLU A 522 -3.31 35.13 22.23
C GLU A 522 -1.80 35.04 22.48
N ASP A 523 -1.39 34.04 23.26
CA ASP A 523 0.01 33.74 23.56
C ASP A 523 0.42 32.36 23.06
N LYS A 524 1.73 32.14 22.98
CA LYS A 524 2.33 30.87 22.57
C LYS A 524 1.84 29.75 23.52
N PRO A 525 1.11 28.73 23.04
CA PRO A 525 0.58 27.67 23.90
C PRO A 525 1.70 26.95 24.65
N GLY A 526 1.51 26.57 25.91
CA GLY A 526 2.49 25.80 26.69
C GLY A 526 2.87 24.47 26.03
N ASP A 527 4.04 23.92 26.35
CA ASP A 527 4.60 22.75 25.65
C ASP A 527 3.71 21.50 25.76
N GLY A 528 3.04 21.29 26.89
CA GLY A 528 2.06 20.21 27.07
C GLY A 528 0.86 20.33 26.12
N LEU A 529 0.30 21.53 25.98
CA LEU A 529 -0.83 21.79 25.08
C LEU A 529 -0.43 21.59 23.60
N ARG A 530 0.80 21.94 23.21
CA ARG A 530 1.28 21.67 21.85
C ARG A 530 1.38 20.18 21.53
N VAL A 531 1.69 19.34 22.52
CA VAL A 531 1.69 17.88 22.34
C VAL A 531 0.27 17.39 22.07
N VAL A 532 -0.71 17.86 22.85
CA VAL A 532 -2.14 17.53 22.68
C VAL A 532 -2.65 17.98 21.31
N LEU A 533 -2.33 19.21 20.87
CA LEU A 533 -2.69 19.72 19.54
C LEU A 533 -2.11 18.84 18.42
N LYS A 534 -0.84 18.43 18.54
CA LYS A 534 -0.18 17.54 17.57
C LYS A 534 -0.80 16.14 17.55
N GLN A 535 -1.12 15.57 18.71
CA GLN A 535 -1.83 14.28 18.81
C GLN A 535 -3.23 14.38 18.18
N GLY A 536 -3.92 15.51 18.37
CA GLY A 536 -5.15 15.87 17.70
C GLY A 536 -5.00 16.23 16.21
N GLY A 537 -3.82 16.09 15.62
CA GLY A 537 -3.56 16.29 14.19
C GLY A 537 -3.51 17.75 13.73
N PHE A 538 -3.46 18.72 14.65
CA PHE A 538 -3.27 20.13 14.31
C PHE A 538 -1.79 20.42 14.03
N LYS A 539 -1.53 21.24 13.01
CA LYS A 539 -0.18 21.67 12.62
C LYS A 539 -0.09 23.19 12.64
N TRP A 540 1.02 23.72 13.15
CA TRP A 540 1.31 25.14 13.11
C TRP A 540 1.51 25.62 11.66
N SER A 541 0.87 26.73 11.30
CA SER A 541 1.01 27.40 10.01
C SER A 541 1.57 28.81 10.20
N PRO A 542 2.87 29.04 9.92
CA PRO A 542 3.49 30.36 10.08
C PRO A 542 2.78 31.44 9.25
N SER A 543 2.42 31.12 8.01
CA SER A 543 1.73 32.03 7.08
C SER A 543 0.32 32.44 7.52
N GLN A 544 -0.28 31.70 8.45
CA GLN A 544 -1.65 31.96 8.94
C GLN A 544 -1.66 32.30 10.43
N GLY A 545 -0.51 32.25 11.12
CA GLY A 545 -0.42 32.47 12.57
C GLY A 545 -1.28 31.54 13.42
N ALA A 546 -1.63 30.33 12.92
CA ALA A 546 -2.63 29.48 13.54
C ALA A 546 -2.24 28.00 13.58
N TRP A 547 -2.77 27.28 14.57
CA TRP A 547 -2.81 25.82 14.56
C TRP A 547 -3.97 25.36 13.71
N GLN A 548 -3.70 24.63 12.63
CA GLN A 548 -4.72 24.27 11.66
C GLN A 548 -4.71 22.80 11.27
N ARG A 549 -5.89 22.29 10.90
CA ARG A 549 -6.09 20.99 10.25
C ARG A 549 -7.19 21.08 9.20
N GLN A 550 -7.33 20.04 8.39
CA GLN A 550 -8.41 19.96 7.39
C GLN A 550 -9.79 20.03 8.05
N LEU A 551 -10.64 20.92 7.56
CA LEU A 551 -12.02 21.06 8.01
C LEU A 551 -12.79 19.78 7.64
N SER A 552 -13.18 19.02 8.66
CA SER A 552 -13.89 17.75 8.51
C SER A 552 -14.62 17.40 9.81
N GLN A 553 -15.54 16.44 9.77
CA GLN A 553 -16.24 15.98 10.98
C GLN A 553 -15.27 15.45 12.05
N ASN A 554 -14.18 14.78 11.64
CA ASN A 554 -13.13 14.33 12.55
C ASN A 554 -12.34 15.48 13.18
N ALA A 555 -12.23 16.62 12.49
CA ALA A 555 -11.61 17.82 13.05
C ALA A 555 -12.48 18.44 14.15
N GLU A 556 -13.79 18.47 13.96
CA GLU A 556 -14.75 18.91 14.98
C GLU A 556 -14.74 17.99 16.22
N ILE A 557 -14.65 16.67 16.02
CA ILE A 557 -14.53 15.71 17.14
C ILE A 557 -13.21 15.91 17.89
N ALA A 558 -12.11 16.12 17.17
CA ALA A 558 -10.81 16.38 17.79
C ALA A 558 -10.81 17.70 18.57
N LEU A 559 -11.44 18.75 18.03
CA LEU A 559 -11.62 20.02 18.72
C LEU A 559 -12.36 19.85 20.05
N LYS A 560 -13.49 19.11 20.03
CA LYS A 560 -14.26 18.82 21.26
C LYS A 560 -13.42 18.11 22.32
N ARG A 561 -12.67 17.07 21.94
CA ARG A 561 -11.78 16.35 22.85
C ARG A 561 -10.71 17.24 23.47
N ILE A 562 -10.15 18.16 22.68
CA ILE A 562 -9.14 19.11 23.17
C ILE A 562 -9.77 20.09 24.16
N MET A 563 -10.99 20.58 23.88
CA MET A 563 -11.72 21.43 24.83
C MET A 563 -12.06 20.70 26.13
N GLU A 564 -12.49 19.44 26.06
CA GLU A 564 -12.76 18.59 27.25
C GLU A 564 -11.51 18.38 28.10
N GLN A 565 -10.36 18.09 27.48
CA GLN A 565 -9.09 17.90 28.17
C GLN A 565 -8.60 19.19 28.86
N LEU A 566 -8.77 20.34 28.20
CA LEU A 566 -8.43 21.64 28.79
C LEU A 566 -9.34 21.97 29.98
N HIS A 567 -10.63 21.66 29.86
CA HIS A 567 -11.56 21.87 30.97
C HIS A 567 -11.24 20.98 32.17
N GLN A 568 -10.92 19.70 31.95
CA GLN A 568 -10.53 18.78 33.03
C GLN A 568 -9.25 19.22 33.73
N ALA A 569 -8.23 19.67 32.98
CA ALA A 569 -6.98 20.16 33.55
C ALA A 569 -7.18 21.43 34.42
N GLU A 570 -8.14 22.27 34.06
CA GLU A 570 -8.49 23.47 34.83
C GLU A 570 -9.24 23.13 36.12
N VAL A 571 -10.15 22.15 36.07
CA VAL A 571 -10.88 21.67 37.26
C VAL A 571 -9.94 21.00 38.25
N SER A 572 -8.99 20.17 37.78
CA SER A 572 -7.99 19.54 38.65
C SER A 572 -7.07 20.57 39.30
N ALA A 573 -6.58 21.56 38.54
CA ALA A 573 -5.73 22.62 39.08
C ALA A 573 -6.44 23.48 40.13
N SER A 574 -7.76 23.69 39.96
CA SER A 574 -8.57 24.39 40.96
C SER A 574 -8.75 23.56 42.23
N GLN A 575 -8.95 22.25 42.12
CA GLN A 575 -9.08 21.34 43.27
C GLN A 575 -7.79 21.23 44.08
N ASP A 576 -6.63 21.18 43.42
CA ASP A 576 -5.33 21.12 44.10
C ASP A 576 -5.04 22.41 44.89
N MET A 577 -5.40 23.58 44.37
CA MET A 577 -5.28 24.85 45.10
C MET A 577 -6.17 24.91 46.35
N TYR A 578 -7.42 24.43 46.30
CA TYR A 578 -8.27 24.37 47.50
C TYR A 578 -7.73 23.38 48.53
N GLN A 579 -6.99 22.35 48.10
CA GLN A 579 -6.38 21.37 48.98
C GLN A 579 -5.14 21.95 49.69
N GLU A 580 -4.30 22.72 48.97
CA GLU A 580 -3.17 23.46 49.54
C GLU A 580 -3.62 24.57 50.51
N ASP A 581 -4.65 25.34 50.17
CA ASP A 581 -5.21 26.39 51.06
C ASP A 581 -5.80 25.78 52.36
N LEU A 582 -6.41 24.58 52.28
CA LEU A 582 -6.91 23.84 53.45
C LEU A 582 -5.78 23.27 54.32
N GLU A 583 -4.64 22.89 53.71
CA GLU A 583 -3.46 22.43 54.44
C GLU A 583 -2.73 23.60 55.12
N GLU A 584 -2.64 24.77 54.49
CA GLU A 584 -2.09 25.99 55.12
C GLU A 584 -2.98 26.54 56.24
N GLU A 585 -4.32 26.49 56.11
CA GLU A 585 -5.25 26.88 57.20
C GLU A 585 -5.23 25.90 58.39
N MET A 586 -4.77 24.65 58.19
CA MET A 586 -4.60 23.66 59.27
C MET A 586 -3.23 23.75 59.97
N GLU A 587 -2.26 24.49 59.43
CA GLU A 587 -0.94 24.72 60.02
C GLU A 587 -0.83 26.03 60.81
N ILE A 588 -1.89 26.85 60.86
CA ILE A 588 -2.03 28.05 61.72
C ILE A 588 -2.86 27.71 62.96
#